data_AF-A0A3A8RW36-F1
#
_entry.id   AF-A0A3A8RW36-F1
#
_cell.length_a   1.000
_cell.length_b   1.000
_cell.length_c   1.000
_cell.angle_alpha   90.00
_cell.angle_beta   90.00
_cell.angle_gamma   90.00
#
_symmetry.space_group_name_H-M   'P 1'
#
loop_
_entity.id
_entity.type
_entity.pdbx_description
1 polymer ?
#
loop_
_entity_poly.entity_id
_entity_poly.type
_entity_poly.pdbx_seq_one_letter_code
_entity_poly.pdbx_strand_id
1 'polypeptide(L)'
;MNLFRLSVVGVGVAFLVAGCGGRRSNSKVDFSQMGPSINSKRYANLEKIAAKDLKCDQELTPQYLGENQYQMIGCNVEGVYELKCKVGQCSWIPDVRARAEFDMGCSRFDLKTSKLDPVTTGVAGCGKRAAYRLSTLGRGYSWILNSPVAQDEVPAVAPALAPAPTPAPPDEVPVPTEL
;
A
#
# COMPACT_ATOMS: atom_id res chain seq x y z
N MET A 1 -74.01 8.15 19.17
CA MET A 1 -73.49 7.17 18.20
C MET A 1 -72.67 7.92 17.16
N ASN A 2 -71.36 7.62 17.09
CA ASN A 2 -70.47 7.63 15.93
C ASN A 2 -70.24 8.95 15.16
N LEU A 3 -69.05 9.34 14.71
CA LEU A 3 -67.67 8.86 14.85
C LEU A 3 -66.80 9.95 14.17
N PHE A 4 -65.65 10.26 14.76
CA PHE A 4 -64.61 11.15 14.25
C PHE A 4 -64.19 10.81 12.81
N ARG A 5 -64.03 11.82 11.96
CA ARG A 5 -63.18 11.76 10.76
C ARG A 5 -62.13 12.87 10.81
N LEU A 6 -60.96 12.53 11.33
CA LEU A 6 -59.73 13.31 11.17
C LEU A 6 -59.04 12.83 9.89
N SER A 7 -59.04 13.68 8.85
CA SER A 7 -58.23 13.47 7.66
C SER A 7 -56.80 13.92 7.95
N VAL A 8 -55.90 12.97 8.19
CA VAL A 8 -54.45 13.21 8.22
C VAL A 8 -53.94 13.14 6.78
N VAL A 9 -53.58 14.28 6.20
CA VAL A 9 -52.84 14.36 4.94
C VAL A 9 -51.37 14.11 5.27
N GLY A 10 -50.94 12.85 5.22
CA GLY A 10 -49.55 12.46 5.34
C GLY A 10 -48.81 12.72 4.03
N VAL A 11 -48.04 13.80 3.95
CA VAL A 11 -47.06 14.02 2.87
C VAL A 11 -45.87 13.11 3.13
N GLY A 12 -45.90 11.92 2.51
CA GLY A 12 -44.76 10.99 2.50
C GLY A 12 -43.68 11.50 1.56
N VAL A 13 -42.61 12.07 2.11
CA VAL A 13 -41.37 12.33 1.36
C VAL A 13 -40.66 10.99 1.18
N ALA A 14 -40.87 10.36 0.02
CA ALA A 14 -40.11 9.20 -0.39
C ALA A 14 -38.69 9.66 -0.78
N PHE A 15 -37.74 9.55 0.14
CA PHE A 15 -36.32 9.57 -0.19
C PHE A 15 -36.00 8.31 -0.99
N LEU A 16 -36.10 8.40 -2.31
CA LEU A 16 -35.47 7.46 -3.22
C LEU A 16 -33.96 7.64 -3.08
N VAL A 17 -33.36 6.93 -2.13
CA VAL A 17 -31.92 6.65 -2.16
C VAL A 17 -31.70 5.79 -3.39
N ALA A 18 -31.46 6.43 -4.53
CA ALA A 18 -30.93 5.78 -5.71
C ALA A 18 -29.54 5.27 -5.34
N GLY A 19 -29.47 4.08 -4.76
CA GLY A 19 -28.23 3.34 -4.64
C GLY A 19 -27.71 3.13 -6.05
N CYS A 20 -26.61 3.82 -6.39
CA CYS A 20 -25.85 3.63 -7.62
C CYS A 20 -25.22 2.21 -7.61
N GLY A 21 -26.06 1.19 -7.77
CA GLY A 21 -25.64 -0.18 -8.07
C GLY A 21 -25.29 -0.29 -9.54
N GLY A 22 -24.30 0.48 -9.99
CA GLY A 22 -23.75 0.36 -11.33
C GLY A 22 -23.20 -1.05 -11.51
N ARG A 23 -23.88 -1.89 -12.29
CA ARG A 23 -23.34 -3.18 -12.71
C ARG A 23 -22.11 -2.92 -13.56
N ARG A 24 -20.93 -3.17 -13.00
CA ARG A 24 -19.68 -3.16 -13.77
C ARG A 24 -19.71 -4.30 -14.78
N SER A 25 -19.43 -3.96 -16.04
CA SER A 25 -19.57 -4.88 -17.17
C SER A 25 -18.19 -5.36 -17.59
N ASN A 26 -17.86 -6.60 -17.23
CA ASN A 26 -16.58 -7.23 -17.58
C ASN A 26 -16.48 -7.65 -19.05
N SER A 27 -17.43 -7.23 -19.89
CA SER A 27 -17.55 -7.63 -21.30
C SER A 27 -16.42 -7.08 -22.19
N LYS A 28 -15.70 -6.06 -21.73
CA LYS A 28 -14.62 -5.41 -22.48
C LYS A 28 -13.22 -5.93 -22.14
N VAL A 29 -13.11 -6.84 -21.18
CA VAL A 29 -11.80 -7.30 -20.68
C VAL A 29 -11.29 -8.44 -21.56
N ASP A 30 -10.17 -8.20 -22.22
CA ASP A 30 -9.47 -9.23 -23.00
C ASP A 30 -8.62 -10.12 -22.07
N PHE A 31 -9.19 -11.26 -21.67
CA PHE A 31 -8.51 -12.22 -20.80
C PHE A 31 -7.27 -12.86 -21.44
N SER A 32 -7.11 -12.81 -22.77
CA SER A 32 -5.92 -13.36 -23.43
C SER A 32 -4.65 -12.61 -23.04
N GLN A 33 -4.77 -11.34 -22.65
CA GLN A 33 -3.65 -10.48 -22.24
C GLN A 33 -3.41 -10.50 -20.72
N MET A 34 -4.24 -11.21 -19.96
CA MET A 34 -4.24 -11.18 -18.50
C MET A 34 -3.47 -12.36 -17.85
N GLY A 35 -2.70 -13.11 -18.64
CA GLY A 35 -1.92 -14.24 -18.17
C GLY A 35 -2.74 -15.51 -17.91
N PRO A 36 -2.07 -16.67 -17.77
CA PRO A 36 -2.73 -17.99 -17.77
C PRO A 36 -3.57 -18.28 -16.53
N SER A 37 -3.37 -17.54 -15.44
CA SER A 37 -4.01 -17.79 -14.16
C SER A 37 -5.30 -16.99 -13.94
N ILE A 38 -5.65 -16.08 -14.84
CA ILE A 38 -6.89 -15.29 -14.72
C ILE A 38 -8.07 -16.04 -15.36
N ASN A 39 -9.27 -15.80 -14.84
CA ASN A 39 -10.53 -16.13 -15.52
C ASN A 39 -11.60 -15.13 -15.10
N SER A 40 -12.77 -15.17 -15.74
CA SER A 40 -13.87 -14.23 -15.48
C SER A 40 -14.27 -14.15 -14.00
N LYS A 41 -14.32 -15.29 -13.30
CA LYS A 41 -14.65 -15.35 -11.86
C LYS A 41 -13.57 -14.73 -10.99
N ARG A 42 -12.29 -15.02 -11.28
CA ARG A 42 -11.14 -14.47 -10.54
C ARG A 42 -11.03 -12.96 -10.75
N TYR A 43 -11.26 -12.51 -11.97
CA TYR A 43 -11.28 -11.10 -12.32
C TYR A 43 -12.42 -10.34 -11.63
N ALA A 44 -13.65 -10.86 -11.65
CA ALA A 44 -14.76 -10.23 -10.93
C ALA A 44 -14.49 -10.10 -9.41
N ASN A 45 -13.75 -11.04 -8.83
CA ASN A 45 -13.32 -10.96 -7.45
C ASN A 45 -12.23 -9.88 -7.26
N LEU A 46 -11.22 -9.85 -8.14
CA LEU A 46 -10.18 -8.82 -8.15
C LEU A 46 -10.78 -7.42 -8.22
N GLU A 47 -11.69 -7.19 -9.17
CA GLU A 47 -12.35 -5.91 -9.38
C GLU A 47 -13.12 -5.45 -8.14
N LYS A 48 -13.81 -6.38 -7.47
CA LYS A 48 -14.54 -6.09 -6.22
C LYS A 48 -13.61 -5.70 -5.08
N ILE A 49 -12.50 -6.43 -4.91
CA ILE A 49 -11.48 -6.12 -3.89
C ILE A 49 -10.85 -4.77 -4.23
N ALA A 50 -10.39 -4.60 -5.46
CA ALA A 50 -9.68 -3.42 -5.89
C ALA A 50 -10.52 -2.16 -5.76
N ALA A 51 -11.79 -2.19 -6.15
CA ALA A 51 -12.64 -1.02 -5.97
C ALA A 51 -12.86 -0.61 -4.53
N LYS A 52 -12.96 -1.59 -3.61
CA LYS A 52 -13.05 -1.31 -2.19
C LYS A 52 -11.75 -0.69 -1.67
N ASP A 53 -10.61 -1.27 -2.02
CA ASP A 53 -9.28 -0.85 -1.55
C ASP A 53 -8.83 0.49 -2.15
N LEU A 54 -9.26 0.76 -3.39
CA LEU A 54 -9.00 2.00 -4.13
C LEU A 54 -10.08 3.06 -3.90
N LYS A 55 -11.19 2.73 -3.22
CA LYS A 55 -12.36 3.60 -3.06
C LYS A 55 -12.86 4.18 -4.40
N CYS A 56 -12.86 3.34 -5.43
CA CYS A 56 -13.22 3.71 -6.79
C CYS A 56 -14.49 2.98 -7.21
N ASP A 57 -15.56 3.74 -7.45
CA ASP A 57 -16.86 3.18 -7.86
C ASP A 57 -16.94 2.95 -9.38
N GLN A 58 -16.07 3.59 -10.16
CA GLN A 58 -15.97 3.46 -11.62
C GLN A 58 -15.32 2.12 -12.03
N GLU A 59 -15.37 1.82 -13.33
CA GLU A 59 -14.72 0.64 -13.92
C GLU A 59 -13.19 0.79 -13.81
N LEU A 60 -12.53 -0.29 -13.37
CA LEU A 60 -11.07 -0.32 -13.21
C LEU A 60 -10.44 -1.05 -14.40
N THR A 61 -9.43 -0.42 -14.99
CA THR A 61 -8.64 -1.01 -16.07
C THR A 61 -7.56 -1.91 -15.47
N PRO A 62 -7.51 -3.20 -15.81
CA PRO A 62 -6.45 -4.07 -15.36
C PRO A 62 -5.23 -4.02 -16.29
N GLN A 63 -4.05 -4.20 -15.72
CA GLN A 63 -2.81 -4.42 -16.44
C GLN A 63 -2.06 -5.61 -15.81
N TYR A 64 -1.70 -6.60 -16.63
CA TYR A 64 -0.93 -7.74 -16.16
C TYR A 64 0.56 -7.38 -16.09
N LEU A 65 1.18 -7.61 -14.93
CA LEU A 65 2.59 -7.27 -14.68
C LEU A 65 3.53 -8.49 -14.79
N GLY A 66 2.98 -9.68 -15.04
CA GLY A 66 3.73 -10.94 -14.95
C GLY A 66 3.58 -11.62 -13.59
N GLU A 67 3.99 -12.88 -13.51
CA GLU A 67 4.06 -13.64 -12.24
C GLU A 67 2.80 -13.60 -11.37
N ASN A 68 1.61 -13.63 -11.98
CA ASN A 68 0.32 -13.51 -11.28
C ASN A 68 0.09 -12.17 -10.58
N GLN A 69 0.79 -11.11 -10.97
CA GLN A 69 0.59 -9.75 -10.49
C GLN A 69 -0.25 -8.93 -11.47
N TYR A 70 -1.17 -8.16 -10.92
CA TYR A 70 -2.16 -7.38 -11.65
C TYR A 70 -2.23 -5.99 -11.05
N GLN A 71 -1.99 -4.98 -11.88
CA GLN A 71 -2.27 -3.60 -11.53
C GLN A 71 -3.71 -3.28 -11.89
N MET A 72 -4.44 -2.67 -10.98
CA MET A 72 -5.79 -2.14 -11.21
C MET A 72 -5.71 -0.61 -11.17
N ILE A 73 -6.18 0.04 -12.23
CA ILE A 73 -6.04 1.48 -12.44
C ILE A 73 -7.42 2.10 -12.66
N GLY A 74 -7.73 3.18 -11.97
CA GLY A 74 -8.94 3.96 -12.20
C GLY A 74 -9.13 5.03 -11.12
N CYS A 75 -10.02 5.99 -11.33
CA CYS A 75 -10.24 7.11 -10.39
C CYS A 75 -8.95 7.86 -9.96
N ASN A 76 -7.96 7.98 -10.86
CA ASN A 76 -6.63 8.55 -10.57
C ASN A 76 -5.85 7.84 -9.44
N VAL A 77 -6.18 6.57 -9.20
CA VAL A 77 -5.48 5.73 -8.23
C VAL A 77 -5.12 4.38 -8.85
N GLU A 78 -4.07 3.76 -8.34
CA GLU A 78 -3.68 2.41 -8.73
C GLU A 78 -3.35 1.51 -7.53
N GLY A 79 -3.49 0.20 -7.73
CA GLY A 79 -3.10 -0.80 -6.75
C GLY A 79 -2.59 -2.06 -7.42
N VAL A 80 -1.58 -2.70 -6.83
CA VAL A 80 -1.02 -3.96 -7.32
C VAL A 80 -1.51 -5.13 -6.46
N TYR A 81 -2.06 -6.14 -7.12
CA TYR A 81 -2.64 -7.33 -6.50
C TYR A 81 -1.96 -8.59 -7.02
N GLU A 82 -1.71 -9.54 -6.13
CA GLU A 82 -1.04 -10.80 -6.47
C GLU A 82 -2.01 -11.97 -6.28
N LEU A 83 -2.18 -12.81 -7.30
CA LEU A 83 -2.98 -14.03 -7.20
C LEU A 83 -2.11 -15.18 -6.69
N LYS A 84 -2.35 -15.65 -5.46
CA LYS A 84 -1.73 -16.88 -4.94
C LYS A 84 -2.72 -18.03 -4.93
N CYS A 85 -2.27 -19.17 -5.45
CA CYS A 85 -3.03 -20.42 -5.47
C CYS A 85 -2.38 -21.45 -4.56
N LYS A 86 -3.17 -22.08 -3.67
CA LYS A 86 -2.76 -23.19 -2.81
C LYS A 86 -3.83 -24.28 -2.88
N VAL A 87 -3.44 -25.49 -3.30
CA VAL A 87 -4.31 -26.69 -3.36
C VAL A 87 -5.66 -26.39 -4.02
N GLY A 88 -5.65 -25.87 -5.26
CA GLY A 88 -6.85 -25.58 -6.04
C GLY A 88 -7.65 -24.34 -5.62
N GLN A 89 -7.32 -23.72 -4.48
CA GLN A 89 -7.93 -22.46 -4.04
C GLN A 89 -7.01 -21.29 -4.36
N CYS A 90 -7.55 -20.24 -4.98
CA CYS A 90 -6.79 -19.03 -5.28
C CYS A 90 -7.40 -17.83 -4.58
N SER A 91 -6.54 -17.00 -4.01
CA SER A 91 -6.90 -15.82 -3.25
C SER A 91 -6.01 -14.65 -3.65
N TRP A 92 -6.60 -13.46 -3.67
CA TRP A 92 -5.90 -12.21 -3.96
C TRP A 92 -5.18 -11.72 -2.71
N ILE A 93 -3.93 -11.32 -2.89
CA ILE A 93 -3.17 -10.53 -1.93
C ILE A 93 -3.39 -9.06 -2.27
N PRO A 94 -3.91 -8.24 -1.34
CA PRO A 94 -4.12 -6.81 -1.57
C PRO A 94 -2.79 -6.05 -1.65
N ASP A 95 -2.81 -4.84 -2.20
CA ASP A 95 -1.65 -3.95 -2.22
C ASP A 95 -1.22 -3.59 -0.78
N VAL A 96 0.03 -3.84 -0.44
CA VAL A 96 0.59 -3.50 0.88
C VAL A 96 0.57 -1.99 1.14
N ARG A 97 0.63 -1.15 0.09
CA ARG A 97 0.61 0.30 0.21
C ARG A 97 -0.69 0.82 0.84
N ALA A 98 -1.81 0.12 0.64
CA ALA A 98 -3.09 0.49 1.27
C ALA A 98 -3.03 0.35 2.80
N ARG A 99 -2.35 -0.68 3.31
CA ARG A 99 -2.12 -0.85 4.74
C ARG A 99 -1.09 0.16 5.26
N ALA A 100 -0.01 0.34 4.51
CA ALA A 100 1.07 1.23 4.87
C ALA A 100 0.68 2.70 4.89
N GLU A 101 -0.23 3.13 4.02
CA GLU A 101 -0.81 4.48 4.04
C GLU A 101 -1.42 4.82 5.41
N PHE A 102 -2.14 3.86 6.00
CA PHE A 102 -2.73 4.03 7.33
C PHE A 102 -1.66 4.03 8.44
N ASP A 103 -0.77 3.03 8.45
CA ASP A 103 0.21 2.87 9.54
C ASP A 103 1.31 3.96 9.50
N MET A 104 1.73 4.40 8.31
CA MET A 104 2.79 5.41 8.11
C MET A 104 2.23 6.84 8.05
N GLY A 105 0.93 7.00 7.81
CA GLY A 105 0.27 8.31 7.70
C GLY A 105 0.73 9.12 6.48
N CYS A 106 0.95 8.47 5.34
CA CYS A 106 1.30 9.15 4.10
C CYS A 106 0.65 8.52 2.87
N SER A 107 0.56 9.31 1.81
CA SER A 107 -0.11 8.91 0.58
C SER A 107 0.53 7.66 -0.01
N ARG A 108 -0.30 6.70 -0.45
CA ARG A 108 0.17 5.49 -1.14
C ARG A 108 1.00 5.77 -2.40
N PHE A 109 0.82 6.94 -3.02
CA PHE A 109 1.58 7.35 -4.20
C PHE A 109 3.03 7.72 -3.85
N ASP A 110 3.29 8.08 -2.59
CA ASP A 110 4.64 8.38 -2.08
C ASP A 110 5.34 7.12 -1.53
N LEU A 111 4.66 5.97 -1.55
CA LEU A 111 5.15 4.70 -1.01
C LEU A 111 5.72 3.81 -2.11
N LYS A 112 6.94 3.34 -1.89
CA LYS A 112 7.62 2.32 -2.70
C LYS A 112 7.69 1.02 -1.93
N THR A 113 7.50 -0.09 -2.63
CA THR A 113 7.52 -1.44 -2.06
C THR A 113 8.73 -2.22 -2.53
N SER A 114 9.36 -2.99 -1.66
CA SER A 114 10.40 -3.96 -2.00
C SER A 114 10.10 -5.31 -1.36
N LYS A 115 10.20 -6.40 -2.13
CA LYS A 115 10.10 -7.75 -1.56
C LYS A 115 11.37 -8.02 -0.76
N LEU A 116 11.23 -8.34 0.52
CA LEU A 116 12.35 -8.71 1.38
C LEU A 116 12.52 -10.24 1.41
N ASP A 117 11.39 -10.95 1.40
CA ASP A 117 11.32 -12.41 1.31
C ASP A 117 9.94 -12.82 0.73
N PRO A 118 9.63 -14.12 0.55
CA PRO A 118 8.36 -14.57 -0.05
C PRO A 118 7.07 -14.16 0.70
N VAL A 119 7.17 -13.80 1.98
CA VAL A 119 6.05 -13.41 2.84
C VAL A 119 6.22 -12.03 3.48
N THR A 120 7.37 -11.36 3.32
CA THR A 120 7.63 -10.03 3.89
C THR A 120 7.89 -9.01 2.80
N THR A 121 7.20 -7.88 2.87
CA THR A 121 7.38 -6.74 1.98
C THR A 121 7.77 -5.51 2.79
N GLY A 122 8.88 -4.88 2.41
CA GLY A 122 9.28 -3.57 2.90
C GLY A 122 8.51 -2.49 2.16
N VAL A 123 8.14 -1.43 2.89
CA VAL A 123 7.54 -0.23 2.33
C VAL A 123 8.31 0.98 2.86
N ALA A 124 8.70 1.86 1.96
CA ALA A 124 9.42 3.09 2.28
C ALA A 124 8.84 4.26 1.49
N GLY A 125 8.82 5.44 2.11
CA GLY A 125 8.25 6.65 1.53
C GLY A 125 8.05 7.69 2.62
N CYS A 126 7.86 8.96 2.25
CA CYS A 126 7.55 10.04 3.19
C CYS A 126 8.52 10.17 4.41
N GLY A 127 9.79 9.78 4.25
CA GLY A 127 10.79 9.76 5.32
C GLY A 127 10.58 8.67 6.38
N LYS A 128 9.80 7.64 6.06
CA LYS A 128 9.47 6.51 6.94
C LYS A 128 9.65 5.19 6.21
N ARG A 129 9.86 4.13 6.98
CA ARG A 129 9.90 2.75 6.49
C ARG A 129 9.24 1.77 7.47
N ALA A 130 8.67 0.72 6.93
CA ALA A 130 8.06 -0.36 7.69
C ALA A 130 8.17 -1.68 6.92
N ALA A 131 8.18 -2.80 7.64
CA ALA A 131 8.07 -4.13 7.05
C ALA A 131 6.69 -4.73 7.38
N TYR A 132 6.08 -5.37 6.39
CA TYR A 132 4.79 -6.04 6.52
C TYR A 132 4.94 -7.51 6.21
N ARG A 133 4.39 -8.36 7.07
CA ARG A 133 4.32 -9.80 6.87
C ARG A 133 2.93 -10.18 6.38
N LEU A 134 2.90 -11.01 5.35
CA LEU A 134 1.70 -11.58 4.79
C LEU A 134 1.16 -12.64 5.76
N SER A 135 -0.03 -12.39 6.29
CA SER A 135 -0.77 -13.31 7.14
C SER A 135 -1.83 -14.05 6.34
N THR A 136 -1.94 -15.35 6.60
CA THR A 136 -3.02 -16.22 6.11
C THR A 136 -4.02 -16.55 7.21
N LEU A 137 -3.98 -15.84 8.34
CA LEU A 137 -4.92 -16.06 9.44
C LEU A 137 -6.32 -15.59 8.98
N GLY A 138 -7.25 -16.54 8.84
CA GLY A 138 -8.63 -16.30 8.41
C GLY A 138 -8.95 -16.83 7.01
N ARG A 139 -9.96 -16.25 6.35
CA ARG A 139 -10.46 -16.66 5.02
C ARG A 139 -9.72 -15.98 3.84
N GLY A 140 -8.52 -15.45 4.06
CA GLY A 140 -7.81 -14.70 3.02
C GLY A 140 -6.42 -14.22 3.45
N TYR A 141 -5.81 -13.43 2.57
CA TYR A 141 -4.52 -12.79 2.82
C TYR A 141 -4.71 -11.40 3.41
N SER A 142 -3.86 -11.04 4.38
CA SER A 142 -3.81 -9.70 4.94
C SER A 142 -2.37 -9.31 5.29
N TRP A 143 -2.07 -8.02 5.24
CA TRP A 143 -0.77 -7.50 5.67
C TRP A 143 -0.82 -7.13 7.15
N ILE A 144 0.13 -7.68 7.91
CA ILE A 144 0.34 -7.35 9.32
C ILE A 144 1.68 -6.63 9.44
N LEU A 145 1.69 -5.53 10.19
CA LEU A 145 2.90 -4.80 10.50
C LEU A 145 3.88 -5.71 11.27
N ASN A 146 5.08 -5.89 10.74
CA ASN A 146 6.10 -6.80 11.28
C ASN A 146 7.10 -6.09 12.21
N SER A 147 7.12 -4.75 12.20
CA SER A 147 7.97 -3.90 13.05
C SER A 147 7.32 -2.52 13.25
N PRO A 148 7.67 -1.77 14.31
CA PRO A 148 7.30 -0.36 14.40
C PRO A 148 7.73 0.41 13.15
N VAL A 149 6.98 1.45 12.79
CA VAL A 149 7.34 2.36 11.70
C VAL A 149 8.59 3.13 12.11
N ALA A 150 9.69 2.94 11.39
CA ALA A 150 10.93 3.67 11.61
C ALA A 150 10.93 4.95 10.78
N GLN A 151 11.50 6.02 11.34
CA GLN A 151 11.85 7.20 10.56
C GLN A 151 13.18 6.93 9.86
N ASP A 152 13.30 7.35 8.61
CA ASP A 152 14.58 7.37 7.91
C ASP A 152 15.39 8.51 8.51
N GLU A 153 16.18 8.18 9.53
CA GLU A 153 17.13 9.11 10.10
C GLU A 153 18.16 9.41 9.01
N VAL A 154 18.14 10.64 8.49
CA VAL A 154 19.20 11.16 7.63
C VAL A 154 20.48 10.95 8.43
N PRO A 155 21.47 10.19 7.93
CA PRO A 155 22.70 9.98 8.68
C PRO A 155 23.22 11.34 9.11
N ALA A 156 23.32 11.56 10.42
CA ALA A 156 23.96 12.75 10.94
C ALA A 156 25.34 12.81 10.29
N VAL A 157 25.59 13.86 9.50
CA VAL A 157 26.91 14.13 8.95
C VAL A 157 27.83 14.15 10.16
N ALA A 158 28.70 13.13 10.27
CA ALA A 158 29.66 13.06 11.35
C ALA A 158 30.40 14.41 11.37
N PRO A 159 30.53 15.09 12.53
CA PRO A 159 31.30 16.32 12.59
C PRO A 159 32.69 16.01 12.04
N ALA A 160 33.09 16.74 11.00
CA ALA A 160 34.42 16.64 10.42
C ALA A 160 35.42 16.69 11.58
N LEU A 161 36.24 15.64 11.70
CA LEU A 161 37.31 15.56 12.68
C LEU A 161 38.06 16.89 12.65
N ALA A 162 38.13 17.57 13.80
CA ALA A 162 38.87 18.81 13.95
C ALA A 162 40.29 18.62 13.35
N PRO A 163 40.85 19.62 12.65
CA PRO A 163 42.19 19.52 12.07
C PRO A 163 43.18 19.14 13.18
N ALA A 164 43.98 18.10 12.92
CA ALA A 164 44.97 17.61 13.85
C ALA A 164 45.91 18.74 14.31
N PRO A 165 46.29 18.81 15.60
CA PRO A 165 47.25 19.80 16.05
C PRO A 165 48.58 19.60 15.34
N THR A 166 49.10 20.69 14.78
CA THR A 166 50.43 20.78 14.17
C THR A 166 51.49 20.25 15.15
N PRO A 167 52.41 19.36 14.73
CA PRO A 167 53.48 18.91 15.60
C PRO A 167 54.33 20.10 16.04
N ALA A 168 54.62 20.18 17.35
CA ALA A 168 55.52 21.19 17.89
C ALA A 168 56.94 21.00 17.31
N PRO A 169 57.69 22.09 17.08
CA PRO A 169 59.07 22.01 16.61
C PRO A 169 59.95 21.28 17.64
N PRO A 170 60.94 20.49 17.19
CA PRO A 170 61.84 19.76 18.09
C PRO A 170 62.68 20.73 18.93
N ASP A 171 62.77 20.45 20.23
CA ASP A 171 63.63 21.16 21.18
C ASP A 171 65.09 21.15 20.73
N GLU A 172 65.66 22.34 20.64
CA GLU A 172 67.05 22.59 20.32
C GLU A 172 67.92 22.21 21.53
N VAL A 173 68.76 21.18 21.36
CA VAL A 173 69.68 20.69 22.40
C VAL A 173 70.78 21.74 22.63
N PRO A 174 71.02 22.20 23.87
CA PRO A 174 72.10 23.14 24.13
C PRO A 174 73.47 22.46 24.04
N VAL A 175 74.35 23.05 23.24
CA VAL A 175 75.76 22.66 23.06
C VAL A 175 76.54 22.94 24.35
N PRO A 176 77.29 21.97 24.92
CA PRO A 176 78.21 22.24 26.02
C PRO A 176 79.43 23.01 25.52
N THR A 177 79.71 24.15 26.16
CA THR A 177 80.97 24.89 25.99
C THR A 177 82.02 24.28 26.91
N GLU A 178 83.05 23.63 26.36
CA GLU A 178 84.24 23.23 27.10
C GLU A 178 85.23 24.42 27.23
N LEU A 179 85.83 24.54 28.41
CA LEU A 179 86.92 25.44 28.78
C LEU A 179 88.20 24.62 28.99
#